data_AF-A0A2T4LJS8-F1
#
_entry.id   AF-A0A2T4LJS8-F1
#
_cell.length_a   1.000
_cell.length_b   1.000
_cell.length_c   1.000
_cell.angle_alpha   90.00
_cell.angle_beta   90.00
_cell.angle_gamma   90.00
#
_symmetry.space_group_name_H-M   'P 1'
#
loop_
_entity.id
_entity.type
_entity.pdbx_description
1 polymer ?
#
loop_
_entity_poly.entity_id
_entity_poly.type
_entity_poly.pdbx_seq_one_letter_code
_entity_poly.pdbx_strand_id
1 'polypeptide(L)'
;TEDSADDRFFFKKNDNTMSFFGYRAINRFKNDFENKQSIFREWEKYKNDIELIHPNSDKHHLKICGGFQFSSHKSGDEWRQFGINHFILPEVLVTMTEGSTYITYTTKRATFELAKFNAVIQHLTQNTTVIH
;
A
#
# COMPACT_ATOMS: atom_id res chain seq x y z
N THR A 1 -14.80 2.66 -17.98
CA THR A 1 -13.81 1.76 -18.59
C THR A 1 -13.11 1.03 -17.46
N GLU A 2 -12.95 -0.30 -17.56
CA GLU A 2 -12.20 -1.08 -16.56
C GLU A 2 -10.75 -0.60 -16.42
N ASP A 3 -10.25 0.17 -17.40
CA ASP A 3 -8.96 0.87 -17.39
C ASP A 3 -8.80 1.96 -16.32
N SER A 4 -9.87 2.37 -15.63
CA SER A 4 -9.79 3.35 -14.52
C SER A 4 -9.90 2.71 -13.14
N ALA A 5 -9.91 1.38 -13.05
CA ALA A 5 -9.81 0.68 -11.77
C ALA A 5 -8.36 0.72 -11.30
N ASP A 6 -7.91 1.90 -10.88
CA ASP A 6 -6.64 2.10 -10.16
C ASP A 6 -6.41 0.97 -9.16
N ASP A 7 -5.17 0.50 -9.02
CA ASP A 7 -4.81 -0.66 -8.18
C ASP A 7 -5.41 -0.50 -6.77
N ARG A 8 -6.43 -1.30 -6.46
CA ARG A 8 -7.08 -1.35 -5.15
C ARG A 8 -6.72 -2.66 -4.48
N PHE A 9 -6.40 -2.60 -3.20
CA PHE A 9 -6.16 -3.80 -2.41
C PHE A 9 -6.83 -3.67 -1.04
N PHE A 10 -7.25 -4.82 -0.53
CA PHE A 10 -7.80 -4.94 0.79
C PHE A 10 -7.18 -6.15 1.49
N PHE A 11 -6.84 -5.97 2.75
CA PHE A 11 -6.37 -7.03 3.62
C PHE A 11 -7.09 -6.94 4.95
N LYS A 12 -7.45 -8.08 5.53
CA LYS A 12 -7.97 -8.16 6.88
C LYS A 12 -7.31 -9.32 7.59
N LYS A 13 -6.76 -9.06 8.78
CA LYS A 13 -6.17 -10.09 9.62
C LYS A 13 -7.30 -10.98 10.18
N ASN A 14 -7.05 -12.27 10.29
CA ASN A 14 -8.06 -13.26 10.68
C ASN A 14 -8.63 -13.03 12.09
N ASP A 15 -7.86 -12.42 12.99
CA ASP A 15 -8.29 -12.10 14.35
C ASP A 15 -9.14 -10.81 14.44
N ASN A 16 -9.45 -10.18 13.30
CA ASN A 16 -10.19 -8.91 13.20
C ASN A 16 -9.53 -7.70 13.89
N THR A 17 -8.31 -7.84 14.40
CA THR A 17 -7.60 -6.76 15.11
C THR A 17 -7.10 -5.66 14.17
N MET A 18 -7.00 -5.98 12.87
CA MET A 18 -6.38 -5.11 11.88
C MET A 18 -6.89 -5.33 10.46
N SER A 19 -7.09 -4.25 9.72
CA SER A 19 -7.32 -4.27 8.28
C SER A 19 -6.59 -3.14 7.56
N PHE A 20 -6.33 -3.35 6.28
CA PHE A 20 -5.72 -2.39 5.38
C PHE A 20 -6.60 -2.23 4.14
N PHE A 21 -6.80 -1.00 3.74
CA PHE A 21 -7.27 -0.66 2.40
C PHE A 21 -6.23 0.22 1.75
N GLY A 22 -5.89 -0.02 0.49
CA GLY A 22 -5.10 0.95 -0.24
C GLY A 22 -5.49 1.08 -1.69
N TYR A 23 -5.03 2.20 -2.22
CA TYR A 23 -5.46 2.77 -3.48
C TYR A 23 -4.25 3.35 -4.21
N ARG A 24 -4.14 2.97 -5.49
CA ARG A 24 -3.05 3.25 -6.42
C ARG A 24 -1.69 2.71 -5.98
N ALA A 25 -0.92 2.20 -6.93
CA ALA A 25 0.46 1.80 -6.69
C ALA A 25 1.44 2.90 -7.14
N ILE A 26 2.19 3.51 -6.21
CA ILE A 26 3.27 4.44 -6.56
C ILE A 26 4.55 3.70 -6.98
N ASN A 27 4.72 2.47 -6.47
CA ASN A 27 5.79 1.59 -6.89
C ASN A 27 5.32 0.13 -6.87
N ARG A 28 5.90 -0.70 -7.73
CA ARG A 28 5.61 -2.13 -7.83
C ARG A 28 6.91 -2.92 -7.68
N PHE A 29 6.95 -3.81 -6.69
CA PHE A 29 8.04 -4.75 -6.45
C PHE A 29 7.61 -6.10 -7.02
N LYS A 30 8.16 -6.44 -8.19
CA LYS A 30 7.78 -7.65 -8.91
C LYS A 30 9.03 -8.36 -9.43
N ASN A 31 9.15 -9.65 -9.14
CA ASN A 31 10.17 -10.49 -9.72
C ASN A 31 9.71 -11.96 -9.81
N ASP A 32 10.46 -12.77 -10.55
CA ASP A 32 10.21 -14.20 -10.76
C ASP A 32 11.19 -15.09 -9.98
N PHE A 33 11.77 -14.58 -8.88
CA PHE A 33 12.66 -15.38 -8.04
C PHE A 33 11.87 -16.29 -7.10
N GLU A 34 12.19 -17.58 -7.06
CA GLU A 34 11.62 -18.49 -6.05
C GLU A 34 11.97 -18.06 -4.61
N ASN A 35 13.11 -17.38 -4.46
CA ASN A 35 13.52 -16.83 -3.18
C ASN A 35 12.67 -15.60 -2.81
N LYS A 36 11.69 -15.82 -1.93
CA LYS A 36 10.80 -14.79 -1.36
C LYS A 36 11.55 -13.66 -0.63
N GLN A 37 12.79 -13.91 -0.18
CA GLN A 37 13.62 -12.89 0.47
C GLN A 37 14.07 -11.76 -0.48
N SER A 38 14.00 -11.98 -1.79
CA SER A 38 14.35 -10.98 -2.80
C SER A 38 13.54 -9.69 -2.65
N ILE A 39 12.22 -9.79 -2.48
CA ILE A 39 11.33 -8.63 -2.28
C ILE A 39 11.69 -7.86 -1.01
N PHE A 40 11.96 -8.57 0.10
CA PHE A 40 12.32 -7.87 1.35
C PHE A 40 13.61 -7.10 1.20
N ARG A 41 14.61 -7.62 0.46
CA ARG A 41 15.85 -6.89 0.18
C ARG A 41 15.63 -5.66 -0.71
N GLU A 42 14.78 -5.78 -1.73
CA GLU A 42 14.41 -4.62 -2.57
C GLU A 42 13.69 -3.56 -1.75
N TRP A 43 12.78 -3.98 -0.87
CA TRP A 43 12.07 -3.10 0.04
C TRP A 43 12.99 -2.41 1.06
N GLU A 44 13.93 -3.14 1.67
CA GLU A 44 14.91 -2.55 2.60
C GLU A 44 15.74 -1.46 1.92
N LYS A 45 16.18 -1.68 0.67
CA LYS A 45 16.90 -0.65 -0.09
C LYS A 45 16.02 0.57 -0.32
N TYR A 46 14.79 0.34 -0.77
CA TYR A 46 13.84 1.42 -1.07
C TYR A 46 13.53 2.26 0.17
N LYS A 47 13.40 1.65 1.36
CA LYS A 47 13.14 2.36 2.62
C LYS A 47 14.17 3.43 2.97
N ASN A 48 15.44 3.25 2.58
CA ASN A 48 16.49 4.23 2.85
C ASN A 48 16.28 5.54 2.08
N ASP A 49 15.52 5.50 0.98
CA ASP A 49 15.24 6.66 0.14
C ASP A 49 13.95 7.40 0.56
N ILE A 50 13.30 6.95 1.65
CA ILE A 50 12.01 7.47 2.11
C ILE A 50 12.24 8.49 3.21
N GLU A 51 11.85 9.72 2.94
CA GLU A 51 11.76 10.77 3.95
C GLU A 51 10.49 10.54 4.78
N LEU A 52 10.66 10.09 6.03
CA LEU A 52 9.54 9.94 6.96
C LEU A 52 9.08 11.32 7.43
N ILE A 53 7.85 11.68 7.07
CA ILE A 53 7.17 12.86 7.60
C ILE A 53 5.99 12.35 8.42
N HIS A 54 6.23 11.95 9.67
CA HIS A 54 5.14 11.72 10.61
C HIS A 54 5.22 12.75 11.73
N PRO A 55 4.20 13.62 11.89
CA PRO A 55 4.29 14.77 12.81
C PRO A 55 4.29 14.37 14.29
N ASN A 56 3.77 13.18 14.64
CA ASN A 56 3.43 12.82 16.03
C ASN A 56 3.96 11.44 16.48
N SER A 57 4.91 10.83 15.77
CA SER A 57 5.38 9.45 16.05
C SER A 57 6.61 9.14 15.21
N ASP A 58 7.57 8.45 15.79
CA ASP A 58 8.77 7.95 15.10
C ASP A 58 8.51 6.64 14.34
N LYS A 59 7.28 6.09 14.43
CA LYS A 59 6.92 4.84 13.75
C LYS A 59 6.73 5.07 12.26
N HIS A 60 7.37 4.23 11.47
CA HIS A 60 7.18 4.20 10.02
C HIS A 60 5.88 3.44 9.69
N HIS A 61 4.83 4.17 9.32
CA HIS A 61 3.51 3.58 9.00
C HIS A 61 3.41 3.04 7.57
N LEU A 62 4.46 3.19 6.77
CA LEU A 62 4.52 2.71 5.39
C LEU A 62 4.55 1.18 5.32
N LYS A 63 3.78 0.62 4.40
CA LYS A 63 3.69 -0.82 4.16
C LYS A 63 3.70 -1.06 2.66
N ILE A 64 4.31 -2.15 2.24
CA ILE A 64 4.04 -2.75 0.94
C ILE A 64 2.95 -3.81 1.09
N CYS A 65 2.11 -3.96 0.08
CA CYS A 65 0.96 -4.86 0.10
C CYS A 65 0.98 -5.75 -1.15
N GLY A 66 0.70 -7.03 -0.98
CA GLY A 66 0.82 -7.99 -2.09
C GLY A 66 0.90 -9.42 -1.60
N GLY A 67 1.45 -10.29 -2.44
CA GLY A 67 1.49 -11.71 -2.17
C GLY A 67 2.54 -12.45 -2.98
N PHE A 68 2.65 -13.72 -2.62
CA PHE A 68 3.48 -14.71 -3.29
C PHE A 68 2.58 -15.67 -4.06
N GLN A 69 2.98 -16.03 -5.28
CA GLN A 69 2.34 -17.10 -6.01
C GLN A 69 2.57 -18.43 -5.29
N PHE A 70 1.53 -19.25 -5.17
CA PHE A 70 1.60 -20.55 -4.49
C PHE A 70 2.25 -21.65 -5.34
N SER A 71 2.10 -21.60 -6.67
CA SER A 71 2.68 -22.60 -7.60
C SER A 71 3.74 -21.97 -8.50
N SER A 72 4.84 -22.68 -8.79
CA SER A 72 5.81 -22.29 -9.82
C SER A 72 5.33 -22.60 -11.24
N HIS A 73 4.30 -23.45 -11.39
CA HIS A 73 3.72 -23.84 -12.67
C HIS A 73 2.71 -22.80 -13.16
N LYS A 74 3.16 -21.91 -14.05
CA LYS A 74 2.32 -20.94 -14.77
C LYS A 74 1.53 -21.66 -15.87
N SER A 75 0.36 -22.21 -15.55
CA SER A 75 -0.48 -22.93 -16.54
C SER A 75 -1.36 -22.04 -17.43
N GLY A 76 -1.41 -20.72 -17.19
CA GLY A 76 -2.13 -19.77 -18.05
C GLY A 76 -1.33 -18.49 -18.31
N ASP A 77 -1.39 -17.98 -19.55
CA ASP A 77 -0.69 -16.76 -19.98
C ASP A 77 -1.10 -15.52 -19.15
N GLU A 78 -2.35 -15.48 -18.69
CA GLU A 78 -2.93 -14.43 -17.84
C GLU A 78 -2.23 -14.26 -16.50
N TRP A 79 -1.59 -15.32 -15.97
CA TRP A 79 -0.94 -15.31 -14.66
C TRP A 79 0.54 -14.92 -14.75
N ARG A 80 1.15 -14.99 -15.95
CA ARG A 80 2.57 -14.64 -16.14
C ARG A 80 2.85 -13.17 -15.83
N GLN A 81 1.86 -12.30 -16.02
CA GLN A 81 1.99 -10.86 -15.82
C GLN A 81 2.09 -10.45 -14.34
N PHE A 82 1.81 -11.32 -13.38
CA PHE A 82 1.89 -10.98 -11.96
C PHE A 82 3.25 -11.32 -11.33
N GLY A 83 4.01 -12.24 -11.92
CA GLY A 83 5.32 -12.66 -11.38
C GLY A 83 5.18 -13.55 -10.14
N ILE A 84 6.24 -14.27 -9.76
CA ILE A 84 6.21 -15.15 -8.57
C ILE A 84 6.01 -14.35 -7.29
N ASN A 85 6.64 -13.17 -7.19
CA ASN A 85 6.46 -12.26 -6.08
C ASN A 85 5.89 -10.94 -6.60
N HIS A 86 4.80 -10.45 -6.00
CA HIS A 86 4.16 -9.21 -6.43
C HIS A 86 3.69 -8.40 -5.22
N PHE A 87 4.35 -7.28 -4.98
CA PHE A 87 4.00 -6.31 -3.95
C PHE A 87 3.92 -4.91 -4.54
N ILE A 88 3.13 -4.06 -3.91
CA ILE A 88 2.95 -2.67 -4.29
C ILE A 88 3.16 -1.77 -3.10
N LEU A 89 3.69 -0.57 -3.36
CA LEU A 89 3.65 0.53 -2.44
C LEU A 89 2.40 1.37 -2.74
N PRO A 90 1.40 1.44 -1.85
CA PRO A 90 0.25 2.32 -1.99
C PRO A 90 0.63 3.81 -2.06
N GLU A 91 -0.06 4.56 -2.91
CA GLU A 91 -0.14 6.02 -2.79
C GLU A 91 -0.97 6.39 -1.55
N VAL A 92 -2.14 5.76 -1.38
CA VAL A 92 -2.99 5.93 -0.19
C VAL A 92 -3.13 4.58 0.52
N LEU A 93 -2.85 4.56 1.81
CA LEU A 93 -3.05 3.40 2.68
C LEU A 93 -3.83 3.80 3.93
N VAL A 94 -5.02 3.22 4.09
CA VAL A 94 -5.82 3.29 5.31
C VAL A 94 -5.53 2.04 6.14
N THR A 95 -4.92 2.23 7.31
CA THR A 95 -4.73 1.19 8.31
C THR A 95 -5.75 1.37 9.43
N MET A 96 -6.58 0.35 9.65
CA MET A 96 -7.52 0.30 10.77
C MET A 96 -7.01 -0.73 11.78
N THR A 97 -6.88 -0.32 13.04
CA THR A 97 -6.54 -1.18 14.17
C THR A 97 -7.59 -1.01 15.28
N GLU A 98 -7.56 -1.85 16.30
CA GLU A 98 -8.41 -1.69 17.49
C GLU A 98 -8.26 -0.28 18.08
N GLY A 99 -9.27 0.56 17.87
CA GLY A 99 -9.35 1.92 18.41
C GLY A 99 -8.60 3.02 17.64
N SER A 100 -8.02 2.75 16.47
CA SER A 100 -7.32 3.79 15.70
C SER A 100 -7.36 3.57 14.20
N THR A 101 -7.47 4.65 13.44
CA THR A 101 -7.37 4.65 11.98
C THR A 101 -6.26 5.60 11.56
N TYR A 102 -5.34 5.11 10.73
CA TYR A 102 -4.21 5.87 10.20
C TYR A 102 -4.35 5.97 8.69
N ILE A 103 -4.16 7.17 8.15
CA ILE A 103 -4.05 7.40 6.71
C ILE A 103 -2.58 7.70 6.41
N THR A 104 -1.97 6.90 5.56
CA THR A 104 -0.62 7.14 5.03
C THR A 104 -0.75 7.57 3.57
N TYR A 105 -0.21 8.74 3.25
CA TYR A 105 -0.11 9.25 1.88
C TYR A 105 1.36 9.24 1.44
N THR A 106 1.64 8.54 0.35
CA THR A 106 2.98 8.36 -0.21
C THR A 106 3.06 9.03 -1.56
N THR A 107 4.01 9.93 -1.75
CA THR A 107 4.26 10.57 -3.06
C THR A 107 5.75 10.79 -3.28
N LYS A 108 6.16 11.05 -4.53
CA LYS A 108 7.54 11.45 -4.80
C LYS A 108 7.76 12.85 -4.22
N ARG A 109 8.90 13.08 -3.58
CA ARG A 109 9.23 14.38 -2.97
C ARG A 109 9.05 15.56 -3.93
N ALA A 110 9.49 15.41 -5.17
CA ALA A 110 9.37 16.46 -6.21
C ALA A 110 7.93 16.82 -6.60
N THR A 111 6.96 15.95 -6.29
CA THR A 111 5.53 16.14 -6.62
C THR A 111 4.69 16.36 -5.37
N PHE A 112 5.30 16.44 -4.19
CA PHE A 112 4.56 16.67 -2.94
C PHE A 112 4.03 18.10 -2.90
N GLU A 113 2.71 18.21 -2.74
CA GLU A 113 2.02 19.48 -2.55
C GLU A 113 1.14 19.39 -1.31
N LEU A 114 1.41 20.24 -0.32
CA LEU A 114 0.67 20.27 0.94
C LEU A 114 -0.84 20.51 0.72
N ALA A 115 -1.20 21.31 -0.29
CA ALA A 115 -2.59 21.56 -0.64
C ALA A 115 -3.33 20.29 -1.12
N LYS A 116 -2.69 19.47 -1.97
CA LYS A 116 -3.25 18.18 -2.43
C LYS A 116 -3.40 17.20 -1.28
N PHE A 117 -2.38 17.12 -0.42
CA PHE A 117 -2.45 16.30 0.79
C PHE A 117 -3.65 16.70 1.67
N ASN A 118 -3.79 17.99 1.97
CA ASN A 118 -4.92 18.49 2.77
C ASN A 118 -6.28 18.19 2.12
N ALA A 119 -6.39 18.29 0.79
CA ALA A 119 -7.62 17.93 0.07
C ALA A 119 -7.96 16.44 0.19
N VAL A 120 -6.96 15.55 0.09
CA VAL A 120 -7.13 14.11 0.31
C VAL A 120 -7.59 13.83 1.74
N ILE A 121 -6.93 14.43 2.74
CA ILE A 121 -7.33 14.27 4.14
C ILE A 121 -8.76 14.77 4.35
N GLN A 122 -9.09 15.97 3.86
CA GLN A 122 -10.43 16.54 3.98
C GLN A 122 -11.49 15.61 3.39
N HIS A 123 -11.26 15.09 2.19
CA HIS A 123 -12.17 14.14 1.54
C HIS A 123 -12.38 12.87 2.36
N LEU A 124 -11.30 12.31 2.92
CA LEU A 124 -11.35 11.08 3.72
C LEU A 124 -12.01 11.31 5.10
N THR A 125 -11.94 12.52 5.65
CA THR A 125 -12.52 12.86 6.96
C THR A 125 -13.91 13.52 6.89
N GLN A 126 -14.43 13.81 5.69
CA GLN A 126 -15.61 14.65 5.51
C GLN A 126 -16.96 14.04 5.97
N ASN A 127 -17.00 12.80 6.45
CA ASN A 127 -18.23 12.15 6.95
C ASN A 127 -18.09 11.57 8.36
N THR A 128 -17.70 12.40 9.34
CA THR A 128 -18.00 12.13 10.76
C THR A 128 -19.06 13.11 11.27
N THR A 129 -20.21 13.17 10.59
CA THR A 129 -21.42 13.71 11.20
C THR A 129 -22.05 12.57 11.99
N VAL A 130 -21.80 12.56 13.30
CA VAL A 130 -22.54 11.72 14.25
C VAL A 130 -24.01 12.07 14.12
N ILE A 131 -24.81 11.17 13.56
CA ILE A 131 -26.26 11.25 13.69
C ILE A 131 -26.56 10.66 15.07
N HIS A 132 -26.88 11.55 16.01
CA HIS A 132 -27.39 11.24 17.34
C HIS A 132 -28.75 10.56 17.29
#